data_AF-A0A1Y1JXT2-F1
#
_entry.id   AF-A0A1Y1JXT2-F1
#
_cell.length_a   1.000
_cell.length_b   1.000
_cell.length_c   1.000
_cell.angle_alpha   90.00
_cell.angle_beta   90.00
_cell.angle_gamma   90.00
#
_symmetry.space_group_name_H-M   'P 1'
#
loop_
_entity.id
_entity.type
_entity.pdbx_description
1 polymer ?
#
loop_
_entity_poly.entity_id
_entity_poly.type
_entity_poly.pdbx_seq_one_letter_code
_entity_poly.pdbx_strand_id
1 'polypeptide(L)'
;MLYPLIFLAALTEDSPRIVNKFGALCGSLIVVMCGLRCIRGSYSNQNSQYLILIFTVLLFRYDYKHFHEGFLIDYFLVSILYHRAYELMLKLQFVVTYIAPWQITWGSAFHAFAQPFSVPHSAMLFLQAIISATLSTPLNPFLGSAIFLTSYVRPIKFWERDYNTRRVDHSNTPLSSHLDRNLGADDNNLNSIFYEHLTRSLQHSLCGDLILGRWGPVNQGDCFVLASDYLNCLVHIIELGNGLVTFQMRGLEFRGTYCQQREVEAITEGVEENDGFCCCEPGHLPNMLSANAAFSQRWLAWEVTAAKYVLEGYSISDNSAVSMLQVFDFRKVLITYYVKSIIFYAIRSPKLEDWLTSQTILKALQPIQDRNFVDLDPVFNFNIDEDFDLCVCGMTRNMFFQVYG
;
A
#
# COMPACT_ATOMS: atom_id res chain seq x y z
N MET A 1 -2.01 27.73 -3.41
CA MET A 1 -1.52 29.11 -3.17
C MET A 1 -2.63 30.16 -3.08
N LEU A 2 -3.79 30.02 -3.74
CA LEU A 2 -4.86 31.04 -3.69
C LEU A 2 -5.57 31.12 -2.32
N TYR A 3 -5.93 29.98 -1.73
CA TYR A 3 -6.69 29.92 -0.47
C TYR A 3 -5.99 30.57 0.75
N PRO A 4 -4.68 30.36 1.00
CA PRO A 4 -4.00 31.02 2.11
C PRO A 4 -4.03 32.55 2.00
N LEU A 5 -3.91 33.10 0.79
CA LEU A 5 -4.00 34.54 0.55
C LEU A 5 -5.40 35.08 0.84
N ILE A 6 -6.45 34.37 0.43
CA ILE A 6 -7.84 34.74 0.75
C ILE A 6 -8.05 34.78 2.26
N PHE A 7 -7.59 33.75 2.99
CA PHE A 7 -7.77 33.70 4.44
C PHE A 7 -6.93 34.75 5.17
N LEU A 8 -5.72 35.07 4.70
CA LEU A 8 -4.91 36.16 5.26
C LEU A 8 -5.57 37.53 5.05
N ALA A 9 -6.15 37.76 3.87
CA ALA A 9 -6.91 38.97 3.59
C ALA A 9 -8.15 39.07 4.48
N ALA A 10 -8.93 37.97 4.59
CA ALA A 10 -10.10 37.91 5.45
C ALA A 10 -9.76 38.10 6.93
N LEU A 11 -8.66 37.52 7.42
CA LEU A 11 -8.16 37.73 8.78
C LEU A 11 -7.86 39.20 9.04
N THR A 12 -7.23 39.88 8.08
CA THR A 12 -6.86 41.30 8.21
C THR A 12 -8.10 42.20 8.23
N GLU A 13 -9.10 41.90 7.39
CA GLU A 13 -10.33 42.71 7.29
C GLU A 13 -11.29 42.46 8.48
N ASP A 14 -11.51 41.19 8.86
CA ASP A 14 -12.52 40.81 9.83
C ASP A 14 -12.02 40.89 11.29
N SER A 15 -10.71 40.78 11.54
CA SER A 15 -10.16 40.82 12.90
C SER A 15 -10.60 42.06 13.71
N PRO A 16 -10.51 43.31 13.21
CA PRO A 16 -10.93 44.47 14.00
C PRO A 16 -12.45 44.48 14.25
N ARG A 17 -13.27 43.98 13.30
CA ARG A 17 -14.73 43.90 13.43
C ARG A 17 -15.13 42.92 14.52
N ILE A 18 -14.51 41.73 14.53
CA ILE A 18 -14.76 40.67 15.51
C ILE A 18 -14.32 41.12 16.92
N VAL A 19 -13.14 41.73 17.04
CA VAL A 19 -12.60 42.21 18.33
C VAL A 19 -13.48 43.32 18.92
N ASN A 20 -13.97 44.25 18.11
CA ASN A 20 -14.86 45.31 18.58
C ASN A 20 -16.21 44.77 19.07
N LYS A 21 -16.72 43.69 18.47
CA LYS A 21 -18.02 43.11 18.82
C LYS A 21 -17.97 42.20 20.06
N PHE A 22 -16.98 41.32 20.13
CA PHE A 22 -16.87 40.31 21.20
C PHE A 22 -15.91 40.72 22.33
N GLY A 23 -15.29 41.90 22.23
CA GLY A 23 -14.28 42.39 23.16
C GLY A 23 -12.89 41.84 22.89
N ALA A 24 -11.86 42.47 23.50
CA ALA A 24 -10.46 42.17 23.23
C ALA A 24 -10.08 40.70 23.47
N LEU A 25 -10.52 40.11 24.59
CA LEU A 25 -10.16 38.75 24.97
C LEU A 25 -10.89 37.69 24.13
N CYS A 26 -12.23 37.71 24.10
CA CYS A 26 -13.01 36.71 23.36
C CYS A 26 -12.85 36.87 21.85
N GLY A 27 -12.82 38.11 21.34
CA GLY A 27 -12.63 38.37 19.92
C GLY A 27 -11.27 37.91 19.40
N SER A 28 -10.18 38.12 20.16
CA SER A 28 -8.86 37.62 19.77
C SER A 28 -8.79 36.09 19.75
N LEU A 29 -9.41 35.41 20.73
CA LEU A 29 -9.52 33.94 20.74
C LEU A 29 -10.28 33.41 19.52
N ILE A 30 -11.41 34.02 19.16
CA ILE A 30 -12.21 33.63 17.99
C ILE A 30 -11.37 33.79 16.71
N VAL A 31 -10.72 34.94 16.53
CA VAL A 31 -9.87 35.22 15.35
C VAL A 31 -8.75 34.19 15.24
N VAL A 32 -8.06 33.87 16.34
CA VAL A 32 -6.98 32.87 16.35
C VAL A 32 -7.52 31.48 16.01
N MET A 33 -8.62 31.06 16.63
CA MET A 33 -9.22 29.73 16.39
C MET A 33 -9.71 29.58 14.95
N CYS A 34 -10.47 30.55 14.44
CA CYS A 34 -10.97 30.53 13.08
C CYS A 34 -9.83 30.66 12.07
N GLY A 35 -8.88 31.57 12.31
CA GLY A 35 -7.71 31.77 11.46
C GLY A 35 -6.84 30.53 11.33
N LEU A 36 -6.48 29.92 12.46
CA LEU A 36 -5.67 28.70 12.49
C LEU A 36 -6.39 27.54 11.80
N ARG A 37 -7.71 27.40 12.00
CA ARG A 37 -8.51 26.36 11.33
C ARG A 37 -8.57 26.58 9.81
N CYS A 38 -8.82 27.81 9.36
CA CYS A 38 -8.93 28.14 7.92
C CYS A 38 -7.59 27.97 7.20
N ILE A 39 -6.50 28.49 7.79
CA ILE A 39 -5.16 28.34 7.23
C ILE A 39 -4.75 26.87 7.19
N ARG A 40 -4.99 26.10 8.27
CA ARG A 40 -4.70 24.66 8.27
C ARG A 40 -5.51 23.92 7.19
N GLY A 41 -6.82 24.18 7.12
CA GLY A 41 -7.71 23.57 6.13
C GLY A 41 -7.32 23.84 4.68
N SER A 42 -6.75 25.03 4.42
CA SER A 42 -6.23 25.40 3.11
C SER A 42 -5.11 24.48 2.60
N TYR A 43 -4.34 23.87 3.50
CA TYR A 43 -3.24 22.98 3.13
C TYR A 43 -3.60 21.50 3.27
N SER A 44 -4.47 21.15 4.21
CA SER A 44 -4.78 19.75 4.50
C SER A 44 -5.90 19.17 3.64
N ASN A 45 -6.94 19.96 3.33
CA ASN A 45 -8.17 19.47 2.69
C ASN A 45 -8.52 20.32 1.47
N GLN A 46 -7.61 20.40 0.49
CA GLN A 46 -7.77 21.30 -0.67
C GLN A 46 -9.02 20.98 -1.51
N ASN A 47 -9.40 19.70 -1.60
CA ASN A 47 -10.52 19.24 -2.42
C ASN A 47 -11.88 19.72 -1.91
N SER A 48 -12.08 19.90 -0.60
CA SER A 48 -13.37 20.34 -0.07
C SER A 48 -13.50 21.86 0.07
N GLN A 49 -12.39 22.61 0.02
CA GLN A 49 -12.40 24.07 0.27
C GLN A 49 -13.31 24.82 -0.70
N TYR A 50 -13.35 24.42 -1.98
CA TYR A 50 -14.16 25.13 -2.98
C TYR A 50 -15.66 25.00 -2.67
N LEU A 51 -16.13 23.82 -2.26
CA LEU A 51 -17.53 23.60 -1.88
C LEU A 51 -17.88 24.42 -0.64
N ILE A 52 -17.01 24.39 0.38
CA ILE A 52 -17.21 25.16 1.61
C ILE A 52 -17.31 26.65 1.30
N LEU A 53 -16.43 27.17 0.44
CA LEU A 53 -16.44 28.57 0.03
C LEU A 53 -17.73 28.94 -0.71
N ILE A 54 -18.15 28.13 -1.69
CA ILE A 54 -19.39 28.36 -2.45
C ILE A 54 -20.60 28.36 -1.51
N PHE A 55 -20.73 27.35 -0.63
CA PHE A 55 -21.83 27.29 0.34
C PHE A 55 -21.81 28.48 1.30
N THR A 56 -20.64 28.92 1.74
CA THR A 56 -20.49 30.11 2.60
C THR A 56 -21.02 31.36 1.88
N VAL A 57 -20.62 31.56 0.62
CA VAL A 57 -21.09 32.72 -0.16
C VAL A 57 -22.59 32.65 -0.40
N LEU A 58 -23.14 31.50 -0.81
CA LEU A 58 -24.56 31.34 -1.08
C LEU A 58 -25.41 31.56 0.18
N LEU A 59 -25.05 30.92 1.29
CA LEU A 59 -25.82 31.03 2.54
C LEU A 59 -25.81 32.46 3.09
N PHE A 60 -24.65 33.11 3.17
CA PHE A 60 -24.57 34.40 3.88
C PHE A 60 -24.74 35.62 2.98
N ARG A 61 -24.56 35.52 1.65
CA ARG A 61 -24.87 36.63 0.75
C ARG A 61 -26.31 36.62 0.22
N TYR A 62 -26.90 35.44 0.03
CA TYR A 62 -28.25 35.31 -0.54
C TYR A 62 -29.28 34.94 0.52
N ASP A 63 -29.21 33.74 1.11
CA ASP A 63 -30.33 33.18 1.88
C ASP A 63 -30.48 33.76 3.29
N TYR A 64 -29.35 33.98 3.98
CA TYR A 64 -29.27 34.30 5.41
C TYR A 64 -28.42 35.55 5.68
N LYS A 65 -28.62 36.60 4.87
CA LYS A 65 -27.87 37.87 4.98
C LYS A 65 -27.91 38.51 6.36
N HIS A 66 -28.99 38.29 7.13
CA HIS A 66 -29.13 38.83 8.48
C HIS A 66 -28.20 38.19 9.52
N PHE A 67 -27.70 36.98 9.27
CA PHE A 67 -26.80 36.26 10.18
C PHE A 67 -25.32 36.45 9.83
N HIS A 68 -24.99 37.30 8.85
CA HIS A 68 -23.61 37.57 8.45
C HIS A 68 -22.86 38.34 9.53
N GLU A 69 -21.88 37.67 10.16
CA GLU A 69 -21.07 38.24 11.26
C GLU A 69 -19.64 38.60 10.80
N GLY A 70 -19.19 37.98 9.72
CA GLY A 70 -17.87 38.17 9.10
C GLY A 70 -17.48 36.91 8.33
N PHE A 71 -16.77 37.06 7.20
CA PHE A 71 -16.43 35.93 6.35
C PHE A 71 -15.66 34.84 7.11
N LEU A 72 -14.76 35.24 8.01
CA LEU A 72 -13.96 34.29 8.79
C LEU A 72 -14.81 33.38 9.71
N ILE A 73 -15.82 33.93 10.39
CA ILE A 73 -16.70 33.18 11.30
C ILE A 73 -17.67 32.31 10.49
N ASP A 74 -18.26 32.89 9.44
CA ASP A 74 -19.21 32.21 8.56
C ASP A 74 -18.55 31.01 7.87
N TYR A 75 -17.35 31.20 7.33
CA TYR A 75 -16.58 30.13 6.71
C TYR A 75 -16.23 29.03 7.72
N PHE A 76 -15.85 29.41 8.95
CA PHE A 76 -15.54 28.45 10.01
C PHE A 76 -16.77 27.59 10.37
N LEU A 77 -17.95 28.20 10.50
CA LEU A 77 -19.20 27.48 10.81
C LEU A 77 -19.62 26.55 9.66
N VAL A 78 -19.60 27.04 8.42
CA VAL A 78 -19.94 26.23 7.23
C VAL A 78 -18.93 25.10 7.05
N SER A 79 -17.64 25.35 7.32
CA SER A 79 -16.62 24.31 7.31
C SER A 79 -16.93 23.21 8.33
N ILE A 80 -17.28 23.56 9.57
CA ILE A 80 -17.68 22.55 10.57
C ILE A 80 -18.91 21.77 10.08
N LEU A 81 -19.97 22.47 9.65
CA LEU A 81 -21.19 21.83 9.18
C LEU A 81 -20.93 20.88 8.01
N TYR A 82 -20.13 21.32 7.03
CA TYR A 82 -19.78 20.53 5.87
C TYR A 82 -19.05 19.24 6.26
N HIS A 83 -18.00 19.33 7.09
CA HIS A 83 -17.25 18.13 7.49
C HIS A 83 -18.12 17.16 8.31
N ARG A 84 -19.02 17.67 9.16
CA ARG A 84 -19.97 16.83 9.93
C ARG A 84 -21.03 16.17 9.05
N ALA A 85 -21.57 16.91 8.08
CA ALA A 85 -22.53 16.38 7.12
C ALA A 85 -21.88 15.33 6.20
N TYR A 86 -20.64 15.58 5.77
CA TYR A 86 -19.87 14.63 4.97
C TYR A 86 -19.57 13.34 5.74
N GLU A 87 -19.14 13.45 7.01
CA GLU A 87 -18.93 12.30 7.88
C GLU A 87 -20.24 11.50 8.10
N LEU A 88 -21.36 12.19 8.30
CA LEU A 88 -22.67 11.57 8.40
C LEU A 88 -23.04 10.82 7.12
N MET A 89 -22.82 11.44 5.95
CA MET A 89 -23.10 10.83 4.65
C MET A 89 -22.28 9.54 4.46
N LEU A 90 -20.98 9.56 4.78
CA LEU A 90 -20.13 8.37 4.71
C LEU A 90 -20.60 7.26 5.67
N LYS A 91 -21.01 7.61 6.89
CA LYS A 91 -21.56 6.65 7.86
C LYS A 91 -22.87 6.04 7.37
N LEU A 92 -23.76 6.84 6.79
CA LEU A 92 -25.02 6.35 6.23
C LEU A 92 -24.75 5.46 5.03
N GLN A 93 -23.83 5.83 4.14
CA GLN A 93 -23.40 4.99 3.02
C GLN A 93 -22.87 3.66 3.52
N PHE A 94 -21.99 3.66 4.52
CA PHE A 94 -21.48 2.43 5.12
C PHE A 94 -22.59 1.56 5.70
N VAL A 95 -23.52 2.12 6.48
CA VAL A 95 -24.66 1.40 7.06
C VAL A 95 -25.56 0.80 5.97
N VAL A 96 -25.88 1.56 4.92
CA VAL A 96 -26.72 1.10 3.80
C VAL A 96 -26.03 -0.01 3.02
N THR A 97 -24.73 0.14 2.74
CA THR A 97 -23.91 -0.85 2.04
C THR A 97 -23.84 -2.16 2.85
N TYR A 98 -23.63 -2.05 4.15
CA TYR A 98 -23.55 -3.20 5.07
C TYR A 98 -24.89 -3.94 5.23
N ILE A 99 -26.01 -3.22 5.25
CA ILE A 99 -27.36 -3.82 5.37
C ILE A 99 -27.91 -4.24 4.00
N ALA A 100 -27.17 -4.08 2.90
CA ALA A 100 -27.67 -4.42 1.57
C ALA A 100 -27.87 -5.94 1.40
N PRO A 101 -29.06 -6.41 0.99
CA PRO A 101 -29.37 -7.85 0.97
C PRO A 101 -28.58 -8.66 -0.07
N TRP A 102 -28.00 -8.01 -1.09
CA TRP A 102 -27.20 -8.66 -2.13
C TRP A 102 -25.70 -8.74 -1.80
N GLN A 103 -25.21 -7.97 -0.83
CA GLN A 103 -23.80 -8.03 -0.38
C GLN A 103 -23.59 -9.11 0.71
N ILE A 104 -24.67 -9.74 1.16
CA ILE A 104 -24.62 -10.74 2.21
C ILE A 104 -24.29 -12.10 1.62
N THR A 105 -23.14 -12.63 2.01
CA THR A 105 -22.91 -14.07 1.88
C THR A 105 -23.94 -14.77 2.75
N TRP A 106 -24.97 -15.38 2.15
CA TRP A 106 -26.00 -16.20 2.80
C TRP A 106 -25.43 -17.49 3.43
N GLY A 107 -24.22 -17.44 3.99
CA GLY A 107 -23.55 -18.58 4.60
C GLY A 107 -24.09 -18.96 5.97
N SER A 108 -24.97 -18.14 6.57
CA SER A 108 -25.56 -18.41 7.88
C SER A 108 -27.01 -17.94 7.97
N ALA A 109 -27.89 -18.83 8.46
CA ALA A 109 -29.31 -18.57 8.69
C ALA A 109 -29.57 -17.40 9.66
N PHE A 110 -28.60 -17.07 10.52
CA PHE A 110 -28.72 -15.96 11.47
C PHE A 110 -28.81 -14.59 10.77
N HIS A 111 -28.04 -14.38 9.69
CA HIS A 111 -28.08 -13.11 8.95
C HIS A 111 -29.42 -12.90 8.24
N ALA A 112 -30.04 -13.98 7.76
CA ALA A 112 -31.38 -13.95 7.14
C ALA A 112 -32.47 -13.47 8.11
N PHE A 113 -32.37 -13.80 9.40
CA PHE A 113 -33.35 -13.40 10.42
C PHE A 113 -33.04 -12.05 11.06
N ALA A 114 -31.77 -11.75 11.35
CA ALA A 114 -31.39 -10.53 12.08
C ALA A 114 -31.67 -9.23 11.29
N GLN A 115 -31.69 -9.31 9.96
CA GLN A 115 -31.78 -8.15 9.09
C GLN A 115 -33.19 -7.56 8.98
N PRO A 116 -34.28 -8.35 8.82
CA PRO A 116 -35.64 -7.84 8.99
C PRO A 116 -35.87 -7.16 10.34
N PHE A 117 -35.26 -7.67 11.42
CA PHE A 117 -35.36 -7.06 12.75
C PHE A 117 -34.58 -5.75 12.90
N SER A 118 -33.65 -5.44 11.99
CA SER A 118 -32.97 -4.13 11.98
C SER A 118 -33.84 -3.00 11.44
N VAL A 119 -34.85 -3.30 10.61
CA VAL A 119 -35.74 -2.30 9.99
C VAL A 119 -36.55 -1.51 11.03
N PRO A 120 -37.17 -2.14 12.05
CA PRO A 120 -37.78 -1.40 13.16
C PRO A 120 -36.82 -0.49 13.93
N HIS A 121 -35.52 -0.83 13.96
CA HIS A 121 -34.48 -0.06 14.64
C HIS A 121 -33.82 1.01 13.74
N SER A 122 -34.26 1.16 12.50
CA SER A 122 -33.71 2.13 11.54
C SER A 122 -33.68 3.57 12.06
N ALA A 123 -34.72 4.02 12.76
CA ALA A 123 -34.77 5.35 13.38
C ALA A 123 -33.71 5.52 14.48
N MET A 124 -33.48 4.48 15.29
CA MET A 124 -32.45 4.47 16.31
C MET A 124 -31.04 4.47 15.68
N LEU A 125 -30.82 3.68 14.63
CA LEU A 125 -29.56 3.65 13.89
C LEU A 125 -29.25 5.00 13.24
N PHE A 126 -30.26 5.66 12.68
CA PHE A 126 -30.10 7.00 12.09
C PHE A 126 -29.74 8.04 13.15
N LEU A 127 -30.43 8.04 14.30
CA LEU A 127 -30.11 8.92 15.42
C LEU A 127 -28.70 8.66 15.95
N GLN A 128 -28.30 7.39 16.08
CA GLN A 128 -26.96 6.99 16.47
C GLN A 128 -25.92 7.45 15.45
N ALA A 129 -26.20 7.37 14.15
CA ALA A 129 -25.32 7.87 13.10
C ALA A 129 -25.13 9.39 13.20
N ILE A 130 -26.19 10.15 13.50
CA ILE A 130 -26.11 11.60 13.76
C ILE A 130 -25.23 11.88 14.98
N ILE A 131 -25.52 11.26 16.13
CA ILE A 131 -24.75 11.44 17.37
C ILE A 131 -23.28 11.04 17.15
N SER A 132 -23.06 9.98 16.37
CA SER A 132 -21.74 9.50 16.03
C SER A 132 -20.98 10.49 15.16
N ALA A 133 -21.62 11.07 14.14
CA ALA A 133 -21.02 12.07 13.26
C ALA A 133 -20.73 13.40 13.99
N THR A 134 -21.59 13.81 14.93
CA THR A 134 -21.34 15.02 15.73
C THR A 134 -20.16 14.87 16.68
N LEU A 135 -19.98 13.67 17.25
CA LEU A 135 -18.87 13.36 18.17
C LEU A 135 -17.61 12.81 17.46
N SER A 136 -17.64 12.58 16.15
CA SER A 136 -16.61 11.80 15.43
C SER A 136 -16.26 10.45 16.07
N THR A 137 -17.26 9.73 16.59
CA THR A 137 -17.06 8.36 17.10
C THR A 137 -17.19 7.35 15.96
N PRO A 138 -16.44 6.25 15.92
CA PRO A 138 -16.68 5.19 14.94
C PRO A 138 -17.92 4.35 15.31
N LEU A 139 -18.58 3.80 14.28
CA LEU A 139 -19.69 2.85 14.42
C LEU A 139 -19.14 1.43 14.34
N ASN A 140 -19.41 0.62 15.36
CA ASN A 140 -19.00 -0.78 15.38
C ASN A 140 -20.24 -1.67 15.24
N PRO A 141 -20.26 -2.66 14.33
CA PRO A 141 -21.35 -3.64 14.26
C PRO A 141 -21.32 -4.52 15.53
N PHE A 142 -22.46 -4.64 16.20
CA PHE A 142 -22.58 -5.47 17.39
C PHE A 142 -22.62 -6.95 16.97
N LEU A 143 -21.62 -7.74 17.35
CA LEU A 143 -21.53 -9.18 17.03
C LEU A 143 -21.64 -9.50 15.52
N GLY A 144 -21.20 -8.59 14.64
CA GLY A 144 -21.35 -8.75 13.19
C GLY A 144 -22.81 -8.66 12.69
N SER A 145 -23.74 -8.20 13.53
CA SER A 145 -25.14 -7.99 13.18
C SER A 145 -25.40 -6.64 12.51
N ALA A 146 -26.63 -6.44 12.03
CA ALA A 146 -27.12 -5.19 11.43
C ALA A 146 -27.40 -4.06 12.45
N ILE A 147 -27.06 -4.25 13.73
CA ILE A 147 -27.18 -3.23 14.78
C ILE A 147 -25.81 -2.62 15.05
N PHE A 148 -25.71 -1.29 15.00
CA PHE A 148 -24.47 -0.56 15.25
C PHE A 148 -24.45 0.06 16.65
N LEU A 149 -23.27 0.08 17.26
CA LEU A 149 -23.00 0.77 18.52
C LEU A 149 -21.96 1.87 18.30
N THR A 150 -22.16 3.00 18.94
CA THR A 150 -21.19 4.10 18.96
C THR A 150 -20.03 3.75 19.87
N SER A 151 -18.81 3.76 19.32
CA SER A 151 -17.59 3.53 20.11
C SER A 151 -17.09 4.81 20.78
N TYR A 152 -15.93 4.73 21.43
CA TYR A 152 -15.22 5.90 21.96
C TYR A 152 -14.56 6.70 20.82
N VAL A 153 -14.36 8.01 21.05
CA VAL A 153 -13.67 8.89 20.08
C VAL A 153 -12.24 8.42 19.90
N ARG A 154 -11.82 8.21 18.65
CA ARG A 154 -10.44 7.82 18.31
C ARG A 154 -9.76 8.95 17.55
N PRO A 155 -8.49 9.29 17.88
CA PRO A 155 -7.75 10.21 17.05
C PRO A 155 -7.42 9.57 15.70
N ILE A 156 -7.06 10.43 14.74
CA ILE A 156 -6.69 10.02 13.39
C ILE A 156 -5.47 9.10 13.43
N LYS A 157 -4.43 9.45 14.20
CA LYS A 157 -3.30 8.52 14.40
C LYS A 157 -3.74 7.34 15.26
N PHE A 158 -3.54 6.12 14.77
CA PHE A 158 -3.78 4.93 15.60
C PHE A 158 -2.76 4.83 16.74
N TRP A 159 -3.26 4.55 17.95
CA TRP A 159 -2.45 4.19 19.11
C TRP A 159 -2.06 2.71 19.02
N GLU A 160 -1.19 2.38 18.10
CA GLU A 160 -0.63 1.04 18.08
C GLU A 160 0.76 1.05 18.70
N ARG A 161 1.10 -0.04 19.35
CA ARG A 161 2.46 -0.25 19.84
C ARG A 161 3.34 -0.35 18.60
N ASP A 162 4.39 0.46 18.55
CA ASP A 162 5.40 0.34 17.49
C ASP A 162 6.04 -1.04 17.62
N TYR A 163 5.51 -2.02 16.89
CA TYR A 163 6.15 -3.31 16.73
C TYR A 163 7.37 -3.06 15.87
N ASN A 164 8.48 -2.73 16.54
CA ASN A 164 9.77 -2.64 15.90
C ASN A 164 10.15 -4.07 15.53
N THR A 165 9.77 -4.50 14.32
CA THR A 165 10.23 -5.76 13.74
C THR A 165 11.72 -5.57 13.49
N ARG A 166 12.53 -5.88 14.50
CA ARG A 166 13.97 -5.94 14.33
C ARG A 166 14.25 -7.08 13.37
N ARG A 167 14.91 -6.74 12.26
CA ARG A 167 15.44 -7.70 11.30
C ARG A 167 16.13 -8.84 12.06
N VAL A 168 15.66 -10.04 11.80
CA VAL A 168 16.19 -11.27 12.39
C VAL A 168 17.35 -11.70 11.49
N ASP A 169 18.55 -11.23 11.82
CA ASP A 169 19.79 -11.60 11.14
C ASP A 169 20.54 -12.69 11.90
N HIS A 170 21.39 -13.43 11.17
CA HIS A 170 22.34 -14.39 11.76
C HIS A 170 23.24 -13.78 12.86
N SER A 171 23.43 -12.46 12.89
CA SER A 171 24.18 -11.76 13.94
C SER A 171 23.37 -11.48 15.20
N ASN A 172 22.03 -11.50 15.11
CA ASN A 172 21.11 -11.08 16.17
C ASN A 172 20.25 -12.23 16.72
N THR A 173 20.38 -13.44 16.16
CA THR A 173 19.66 -14.65 16.58
C THR A 173 20.52 -15.59 17.42
N PRO A 174 20.00 -16.14 18.54
CA PRO A 174 20.70 -17.18 19.28
C PRO A 174 20.77 -18.48 18.46
N LEU A 175 21.87 -19.24 18.62
CA LEU A 175 22.12 -20.50 17.89
C LEU A 175 20.97 -21.51 18.00
N SER A 176 20.23 -21.52 19.12
CA SER A 176 19.06 -22.37 19.32
C SER A 176 17.93 -22.10 18.32
N SER A 177 17.73 -20.84 17.93
CA SER A 177 16.69 -20.48 16.94
C SER A 177 17.04 -20.93 15.51
N HIS A 178 18.32 -21.20 15.23
CA HIS A 178 18.75 -21.82 13.98
C HIS A 178 18.52 -23.34 13.97
N LEU A 179 18.49 -23.97 15.15
CA LEU A 179 18.27 -25.41 15.30
C LEU A 179 16.77 -25.75 15.24
N ASP A 180 15.91 -24.90 15.81
CA ASP A 180 14.45 -25.00 15.80
C ASP A 180 13.87 -24.47 14.47
N ARG A 181 14.35 -25.00 13.35
CA ARG A 181 14.03 -24.54 11.99
C ARG A 181 12.56 -24.78 11.62
N ASN A 182 11.68 -23.91 12.11
CA ASN A 182 10.30 -23.82 11.65
C ASN A 182 10.31 -23.17 10.26
N LEU A 183 9.96 -23.95 9.24
CA LEU A 183 9.90 -23.55 7.82
C LEU A 183 9.06 -22.29 7.53
N GLY A 184 8.26 -21.81 8.48
CA GLY A 184 7.46 -20.58 8.37
C GLY A 184 8.03 -19.33 9.05
N ALA A 185 9.17 -19.43 9.76
CA ALA A 185 9.79 -18.28 10.44
C ALA A 185 10.52 -17.35 9.44
N ASP A 186 11.04 -17.90 8.35
CA ASP A 186 11.75 -17.14 7.32
C ASP A 186 10.80 -16.23 6.53
N ASP A 187 9.56 -16.67 6.27
CA ASP A 187 8.54 -15.87 5.58
C ASP A 187 8.20 -14.58 6.34
N ASN A 188 7.98 -14.66 7.66
CA ASN A 188 7.67 -13.49 8.47
C ASN A 188 8.85 -12.50 8.50
N ASN A 189 10.09 -13.00 8.49
CA ASN A 189 11.28 -12.18 8.42
C ASN A 189 11.40 -11.49 7.05
N LEU A 190 11.18 -12.22 5.95
CA LEU A 190 11.16 -11.68 4.59
C LEU A 190 10.07 -10.62 4.40
N ASN A 191 8.87 -10.85 4.91
CA ASN A 191 7.79 -9.88 4.87
C ASN A 191 8.14 -8.61 5.65
N SER A 192 8.74 -8.75 6.83
CA SER A 192 9.18 -7.60 7.61
C SER A 192 10.22 -6.75 6.87
N ILE A 193 11.17 -7.39 6.17
CA ILE A 193 12.15 -6.72 5.31
C ILE A 193 11.44 -6.00 4.16
N PHE A 194 10.52 -6.68 3.47
CA PHE A 194 9.75 -6.08 2.38
C PHE A 194 9.00 -4.82 2.84
N TYR A 195 8.28 -4.89 3.96
CA TYR A 195 7.53 -3.75 4.50
C TYR A 195 8.44 -2.61 4.95
N GLU A 196 9.63 -2.90 5.48
CA GLU A 196 10.63 -1.87 5.82
C GLU A 196 11.10 -1.13 4.56
N HIS A 197 11.47 -1.85 3.50
CA HIS A 197 11.88 -1.25 2.23
C HIS A 197 10.74 -0.48 1.56
N LEU A 198 9.52 -1.04 1.57
CA LEU A 198 8.33 -0.38 1.05
C LEU A 198 8.07 0.94 1.78
N THR A 199 8.20 0.95 3.12
CA THR A 199 8.05 2.16 3.93
C THR A 199 9.07 3.22 3.54
N ARG A 200 10.34 2.85 3.35
CA ARG A 200 11.40 3.78 2.91
C ARG A 200 11.13 4.32 1.50
N SER A 201 10.71 3.46 0.57
CA SER A 201 10.38 3.86 -0.79
C SER A 201 9.21 4.85 -0.81
N LEU A 202 8.15 4.58 -0.03
CA LEU A 202 7.03 5.50 0.15
C LEU A 202 7.45 6.81 0.83
N GLN A 203 8.38 6.79 1.79
CA GLN A 203 8.89 8.02 2.40
C GLN A 203 9.54 8.96 1.37
N HIS A 204 10.20 8.42 0.35
CA HIS A 204 10.83 9.22 -0.71
C HIS A 204 9.86 9.67 -1.80
N SER A 205 8.88 8.83 -2.16
CA SER A 205 8.04 9.02 -3.35
C SER A 205 6.63 9.57 -3.07
N LEU A 206 6.02 9.20 -1.93
CA LEU A 206 4.58 9.37 -1.68
C LEU A 206 4.12 10.82 -1.82
N CYS A 207 4.88 11.79 -1.31
CA CYS A 207 4.46 13.20 -1.41
C CYS A 207 4.39 13.66 -2.88
N GLY A 208 5.36 13.26 -3.71
CA GLY A 208 5.36 13.57 -5.13
C GLY A 208 4.19 12.89 -5.84
N ASP A 209 3.93 11.62 -5.52
CA ASP A 209 2.84 10.84 -6.13
C ASP A 209 1.45 11.40 -5.80
N LEU A 210 1.26 11.89 -4.57
CA LEU A 210 0.04 12.57 -4.15
C LEU A 210 -0.16 13.90 -4.87
N ILE A 211 0.90 14.70 -5.05
CA ILE A 211 0.83 15.96 -5.80
C ILE A 211 0.50 15.70 -7.28
N LEU A 212 1.02 14.60 -7.85
CA LEU A 212 0.70 14.17 -9.21
C LEU A 212 -0.70 13.56 -9.34
N GLY A 213 -1.43 13.35 -8.23
CA GLY A 213 -2.78 12.80 -8.23
C GLY A 213 -2.84 11.30 -8.55
N ARG A 214 -1.73 10.56 -8.41
CA ARG A 214 -1.67 9.12 -8.73
C ARG A 214 -2.57 8.27 -7.83
N TRP A 215 -2.85 8.74 -6.61
CA TRP A 215 -3.74 8.09 -5.64
C TRP A 215 -5.15 8.71 -5.63
N GLY A 216 -5.47 9.56 -6.61
CA GLY A 216 -6.73 10.28 -6.66
C GLY A 216 -6.85 11.39 -5.59
N PRO A 217 -8.07 11.80 -5.23
CA PRO A 217 -8.31 12.86 -4.25
C PRO A 217 -8.07 12.34 -2.81
N VAL A 218 -6.90 12.65 -2.26
CA VAL A 218 -6.51 12.22 -0.90
C VAL A 218 -6.75 13.33 0.14
N ASN A 219 -7.34 12.97 1.28
CA ASN A 219 -7.54 13.84 2.44
C ASN A 219 -6.87 13.27 3.70
N GLN A 220 -6.82 14.11 4.75
CA GLN A 220 -6.32 13.70 6.05
C GLN A 220 -7.23 12.64 6.69
N GLY A 221 -6.68 11.47 7.04
CA GLY A 221 -7.39 10.35 7.66
C GLY A 221 -7.85 9.26 6.69
N ASP A 222 -7.53 9.38 5.40
CA ASP A 222 -7.89 8.38 4.40
C ASP A 222 -6.98 7.14 4.50
N CYS A 223 -7.58 5.97 4.31
CA CYS A 223 -6.91 4.67 4.32
C CYS A 223 -6.90 4.07 2.91
N PHE A 224 -5.75 3.58 2.49
CA PHE A 224 -5.54 2.91 1.21
C PHE A 224 -5.08 1.47 1.48
N VAL A 225 -5.58 0.54 0.69
CA VAL A 225 -5.07 -0.83 0.65
C VAL A 225 -4.25 -0.97 -0.63
N LEU A 226 -2.97 -1.28 -0.49
CA LEU A 226 -2.12 -1.67 -1.60
C LEU A 226 -2.13 -3.19 -1.65
N ALA A 227 -2.62 -3.73 -2.76
CA ALA A 227 -2.64 -5.16 -3.03
C ALA A 227 -1.59 -5.50 -4.09
N SER A 228 -0.87 -6.60 -3.86
CA SER A 228 0.05 -7.25 -4.78
C SER A 228 -0.22 -8.75 -4.75
N ASP A 229 0.23 -9.49 -5.75
CA ASP A 229 -0.08 -10.93 -5.93
C ASP A 229 0.20 -11.78 -4.67
N TYR A 230 1.15 -11.36 -3.83
CA TYR A 230 1.58 -12.11 -2.65
C TYR A 230 1.46 -11.33 -1.33
N LEU A 231 1.34 -10.01 -1.37
CA LEU A 231 1.45 -9.15 -0.19
C LEU A 231 0.45 -8.00 -0.26
N ASN A 232 -0.22 -7.76 0.86
CA ASN A 232 -1.18 -6.68 1.00
C ASN A 232 -0.73 -5.76 2.14
N CYS A 233 -0.87 -4.46 1.98
CA CYS A 233 -0.61 -3.52 3.07
C CYS A 233 -1.66 -2.41 3.13
N LEU A 234 -1.89 -1.92 4.34
CA LEU A 234 -2.73 -0.77 4.62
C LEU A 234 -1.84 0.45 4.81
N VAL A 235 -2.06 1.50 4.03
CA VAL A 235 -1.41 2.81 4.18
C VAL A 235 -2.45 3.82 4.66
N HIS A 236 -2.25 4.38 5.83
CA HIS A 236 -3.12 5.38 6.44
C HIS A 236 -2.45 6.75 6.45
N ILE A 237 -3.10 7.76 5.86
CA ILE A 237 -2.59 9.13 5.82
C ILE A 237 -2.98 9.86 7.10
N ILE A 238 -2.00 10.15 7.97
CA ILE A 238 -2.23 10.79 9.27
C ILE A 238 -2.36 12.30 9.13
N GLU A 239 -1.44 12.92 8.39
CA GLU A 239 -1.40 14.37 8.21
C GLU A 239 -0.89 14.70 6.81
N LEU A 240 -1.57 15.65 6.17
CA LEU A 240 -1.23 16.18 4.86
C LEU A 240 -1.18 17.71 4.99
N GLY A 241 -0.11 18.33 4.52
CA GLY A 241 -0.03 19.79 4.48
C GLY A 241 1.30 20.31 3.96
N ASN A 242 1.25 21.37 3.14
CA ASN A 242 2.43 22.11 2.66
C ASN A 242 3.60 21.24 2.14
N GLY A 243 3.31 20.21 1.34
CA GLY A 243 4.33 19.31 0.81
C GLY A 243 4.94 18.35 1.85
N LEU A 244 4.31 18.24 3.03
CA LEU A 244 4.60 17.22 4.03
C LEU A 244 3.42 16.23 4.07
N VAL A 245 3.76 14.95 4.09
CA VAL A 245 2.80 13.86 4.28
C VAL A 245 3.35 12.94 5.34
N THR A 246 2.54 12.67 6.36
CA THR A 246 2.83 11.65 7.36
C THR A 246 1.84 10.52 7.21
N PHE A 247 2.36 9.30 7.21
CA PHE A 247 1.57 8.11 6.99
C PHE A 247 2.00 7.00 7.96
N GLN A 248 1.10 6.05 8.17
CA GLN A 248 1.35 4.81 8.88
C GLN A 248 1.08 3.65 7.93
N MET A 249 2.03 2.73 7.81
CA MET A 249 1.87 1.52 7.02
C MET A 249 1.74 0.31 7.94
N ARG A 250 0.84 -0.61 7.59
CA ARG A 250 0.67 -1.91 8.24
C ARG A 250 0.68 -3.00 7.20
N GLY A 251 1.51 -4.03 7.42
CA GLY A 251 1.41 -5.27 6.67
C GLY A 251 0.10 -5.99 7.00
N LEU A 252 -0.62 -6.43 5.98
CA LEU A 252 -1.81 -7.26 6.11
C LEU A 252 -1.44 -8.68 5.66
N GLU A 253 -0.90 -9.47 6.60
CA GLU A 253 -0.61 -10.88 6.34
C GLU A 253 -1.87 -11.71 6.59
N PHE A 254 -2.59 -11.99 5.52
CA PHE A 254 -3.79 -12.83 5.56
C PHE A 254 -3.39 -14.32 5.53
N ARG A 255 -2.88 -14.85 6.64
CA ARG A 255 -2.71 -16.30 6.81
C ARG A 255 -3.80 -16.88 7.71
N GLY A 256 -4.56 -17.85 7.18
CA GLY A 256 -5.06 -18.96 7.99
C GLY A 256 -6.57 -19.26 8.02
N THR A 257 -7.45 -18.48 7.38
CA THR A 257 -8.89 -18.81 7.38
C THR A 257 -9.59 -18.54 6.04
N TYR A 258 -10.63 -19.33 5.75
CA TYR A 258 -11.46 -19.17 4.55
C TYR A 258 -12.09 -17.78 4.45
N CYS A 259 -12.46 -17.19 5.58
CA CYS A 259 -13.01 -15.82 5.63
C CYS A 259 -11.97 -14.79 5.19
N GLN A 260 -10.72 -14.91 5.67
CA GLN A 260 -9.63 -14.01 5.26
C GLN A 260 -9.29 -14.15 3.78
N GLN A 261 -9.30 -15.36 3.25
CA GLN A 261 -9.02 -15.58 1.83
C GLN A 261 -10.12 -15.00 0.93
N ARG A 262 -11.39 -15.14 1.32
CA ARG A 262 -12.50 -14.47 0.64
C ARG A 262 -12.43 -12.95 0.69
N GLU A 263 -11.96 -12.36 1.79
CA GLU A 263 -11.74 -10.91 1.88
C GLU A 263 -10.65 -10.45 0.91
N VAL A 264 -9.54 -11.20 0.80
CA VAL A 264 -8.46 -10.89 -0.15
C VAL A 264 -8.92 -11.04 -1.60
N GLU A 265 -9.64 -12.13 -1.91
CA GLU A 265 -10.21 -12.36 -3.24
C GLU A 265 -11.16 -11.21 -3.63
N ALA A 266 -12.05 -10.78 -2.72
CA ALA A 266 -12.95 -9.65 -2.97
C ALA A 266 -12.23 -8.29 -3.18
N ILE A 267 -11.03 -8.11 -2.63
CA ILE A 267 -10.21 -6.91 -2.86
C ILE A 267 -9.43 -6.99 -4.18
N THR A 268 -9.05 -8.21 -4.58
CA THR A 268 -8.18 -8.46 -5.75
C THR A 268 -9.00 -8.69 -7.03
N GLU A 269 -10.27 -9.07 -6.90
CA GLU A 269 -11.18 -9.29 -8.03
C GLU A 269 -11.33 -8.01 -8.86
N GLY A 270 -10.95 -8.11 -10.14
CA GLY A 270 -10.99 -6.99 -11.07
C GLY A 270 -12.43 -6.56 -11.34
N VAL A 271 -12.64 -5.24 -11.41
CA VAL A 271 -13.96 -4.65 -11.71
C VAL A 271 -14.45 -5.05 -13.13
N GLU A 272 -13.53 -5.38 -14.02
CA GLU A 272 -13.80 -5.65 -15.44
C GLU A 272 -14.46 -7.02 -15.69
N GLU A 273 -14.51 -7.93 -14.72
CA GLU A 273 -15.05 -9.30 -14.93
C GLU A 273 -16.58 -9.41 -14.81
N ASN A 274 -17.30 -8.30 -14.59
CA ASN A 274 -18.76 -8.31 -14.46
C ASN A 274 -19.50 -8.25 -15.81
N ASP A 275 -19.38 -9.34 -16.57
CA ASP A 275 -20.19 -9.59 -17.77
C ASP A 275 -21.60 -10.05 -17.41
N GLY A 276 -22.53 -9.11 -17.45
CA GLY A 276 -23.95 -9.39 -17.64
C GLY A 276 -24.89 -8.99 -16.51
N PHE A 277 -26.09 -8.55 -16.89
CA PHE A 277 -27.27 -8.48 -16.04
C PHE A 277 -28.31 -9.43 -16.65
N CYS A 278 -28.71 -10.49 -15.93
CA CYS A 278 -29.82 -11.39 -16.28
C CYS A 278 -30.09 -11.49 -17.80
N CYS A 279 -29.28 -12.29 -18.51
CA CYS A 279 -29.44 -12.64 -19.93
C CYS A 279 -29.24 -11.51 -20.96
N CYS A 280 -28.89 -10.29 -20.54
CA CYS A 280 -28.59 -9.17 -21.43
C CYS A 280 -27.16 -8.69 -21.19
N GLU A 281 -26.38 -8.63 -22.26
CA GLU A 281 -25.09 -7.93 -22.31
C GLU A 281 -25.32 -6.57 -22.95
N PRO A 282 -25.75 -5.54 -22.20
CA PRO A 282 -25.68 -4.18 -22.70
C PRO A 282 -24.20 -3.85 -22.86
N GLY A 283 -23.70 -3.89 -24.09
CA GLY A 283 -22.34 -3.49 -24.40
C GLY A 283 -22.04 -2.09 -23.82
N HIS A 284 -20.80 -1.89 -23.36
CA HIS A 284 -20.36 -0.61 -22.80
C HIS A 284 -19.41 0.10 -23.76
N LEU A 285 -19.31 1.42 -23.62
CA LEU A 285 -18.34 2.22 -24.36
C LEU A 285 -16.91 1.86 -23.90
N PRO A 286 -15.90 1.94 -24.80
CA PRO A 286 -14.51 1.71 -24.42
C PRO A 286 -14.10 2.69 -23.30
N ASN A 287 -13.41 2.18 -22.27
CA ASN A 287 -13.02 2.91 -21.05
C ASN A 287 -14.17 3.38 -20.14
N MET A 288 -15.40 2.89 -20.34
CA MET A 288 -16.49 3.07 -19.38
C MET A 288 -16.87 1.73 -18.77
N LEU A 289 -17.17 1.75 -17.47
CA LEU A 289 -17.72 0.59 -16.78
C LEU A 289 -19.13 0.27 -17.33
N SER A 290 -19.47 -1.02 -17.36
CA SER A 290 -20.84 -1.44 -17.60
C SER A 290 -21.77 -0.89 -16.51
N ALA A 291 -23.05 -0.70 -16.82
CA ALA A 291 -24.00 -0.20 -15.82
C ALA A 291 -24.08 -1.12 -14.58
N ASN A 292 -23.90 -2.43 -14.79
CA ASN A 292 -23.86 -3.41 -13.71
C ASN A 292 -22.59 -3.26 -12.85
N ALA A 293 -21.42 -3.14 -13.48
CA ALA A 293 -20.16 -2.91 -12.77
C ALA A 293 -20.20 -1.60 -11.97
N ALA A 294 -20.72 -0.51 -12.55
CA ALA A 294 -20.87 0.77 -11.87
C ALA A 294 -21.86 0.71 -10.69
N PHE A 295 -22.97 -0.03 -10.83
CA PHE A 295 -23.93 -0.24 -9.74
C PHE A 295 -23.34 -1.09 -8.63
N SER A 296 -22.64 -2.18 -8.98
CA SER A 296 -21.97 -3.08 -8.05
C SER A 296 -20.91 -2.35 -7.23
N GLN A 297 -20.06 -1.55 -7.89
CA GLN A 297 -19.06 -0.72 -7.21
C GLN A 297 -19.65 0.24 -6.18
N ARG A 298 -20.86 0.75 -6.44
CA ARG A 298 -21.52 1.66 -5.49
C ARG A 298 -21.93 0.98 -4.18
N TRP A 299 -21.96 -0.36 -4.19
CA TRP A 299 -22.28 -1.23 -3.07
C TRP A 299 -21.06 -1.95 -2.50
N LEU A 300 -19.84 -1.57 -2.90
CA LEU A 300 -18.61 -2.03 -2.25
C LEU A 300 -18.18 -1.05 -1.16
N ALA A 301 -17.62 -1.59 -0.07
CA ALA A 301 -17.03 -0.79 1.00
C ALA A 301 -15.68 -0.17 0.60
N TRP A 302 -15.03 -0.75 -0.41
CA TRP A 302 -13.74 -0.30 -0.95
C TRP A 302 -13.91 0.13 -2.41
N GLU A 303 -13.22 1.19 -2.78
CA GLU A 303 -13.18 1.71 -4.14
C GLU A 303 -11.75 1.59 -4.68
N VAL A 304 -11.62 1.09 -5.91
CA VAL A 304 -10.32 0.99 -6.59
C VAL A 304 -9.91 2.37 -7.07
N THR A 305 -8.92 2.97 -6.41
CA THR A 305 -8.40 4.31 -6.77
C THR A 305 -7.39 4.26 -7.92
N ALA A 306 -6.53 3.24 -7.95
CA ALA A 306 -5.56 3.02 -9.01
C ALA A 306 -5.33 1.52 -9.23
N ALA A 307 -5.49 1.06 -10.48
CA ALA A 307 -5.29 -0.35 -10.83
C ALA A 307 -3.81 -0.74 -10.98
N LYS A 308 -2.92 0.23 -11.28
CA LYS A 308 -1.49 0.00 -11.46
C LYS A 308 -0.70 1.09 -10.77
N TYR A 309 0.00 0.72 -9.71
CA TYR A 309 0.90 1.60 -9.00
C TYR A 309 2.27 0.94 -8.89
N VAL A 310 3.26 1.53 -9.58
CA VAL A 310 4.63 1.02 -9.61
C VAL A 310 5.46 1.79 -8.61
N LEU A 311 5.94 1.09 -7.59
CA LEU A 311 6.92 1.58 -6.64
C LEU A 311 8.28 0.98 -6.96
N GLU A 312 9.34 1.73 -6.72
CA GLU A 312 10.69 1.14 -6.65
C GLU A 312 10.70 0.16 -5.48
N GLY A 313 10.62 -1.12 -5.83
CA GLY A 313 10.58 -2.23 -4.91
C GLY A 313 11.97 -2.66 -4.45
N TYR A 314 11.99 -3.70 -3.65
CA TYR A 314 13.19 -4.38 -3.20
C TYR A 314 14.04 -4.85 -4.39
N SER A 315 15.30 -4.43 -4.45
CA SER A 315 16.25 -4.96 -5.43
C SER A 315 16.83 -6.27 -4.92
N ILE A 316 16.76 -7.30 -5.75
CA ILE A 316 17.38 -8.62 -5.50
C ILE A 316 18.91 -8.49 -5.28
N SER A 317 19.53 -7.37 -5.72
CA SER A 317 20.93 -7.04 -5.42
C SER A 317 21.22 -6.81 -3.95
N ASP A 318 20.21 -6.47 -3.14
CA ASP A 318 20.36 -6.17 -1.72
C ASP A 318 20.25 -7.42 -0.86
N ASN A 319 19.92 -8.58 -1.46
CA ASN A 319 20.08 -9.87 -0.80
C ASN A 319 21.55 -10.27 -0.81
N SER A 320 22.04 -10.82 0.30
CA SER A 320 23.38 -11.41 0.30
C SER A 320 23.43 -12.52 -0.76
N ALA A 321 24.30 -12.42 -1.77
CA ALA A 321 24.45 -13.45 -2.81
C ALA A 321 24.70 -14.86 -2.22
N VAL A 322 25.18 -14.92 -0.98
CA VAL A 322 25.35 -16.15 -0.18
C VAL A 322 24.05 -16.93 -0.02
N SER A 323 22.91 -16.29 0.25
CA SER A 323 21.62 -16.97 0.45
C SER A 323 21.05 -17.51 -0.87
N MET A 324 21.17 -16.76 -1.98
CA MET A 324 20.76 -17.23 -3.31
C MET A 324 21.64 -18.37 -3.84
N LEU A 325 22.95 -18.34 -3.55
CA LEU A 325 23.89 -19.37 -3.98
C LEU A 325 23.98 -20.54 -3.00
N GLN A 326 23.21 -20.60 -1.90
CA GLN A 326 23.20 -21.79 -1.05
C GLN A 326 22.69 -23.03 -1.79
N VAL A 327 21.76 -22.86 -2.73
CA VAL A 327 21.23 -23.96 -3.55
C VAL A 327 22.29 -24.38 -4.58
N PHE A 328 22.64 -25.67 -4.57
CA PHE A 328 23.69 -26.23 -5.43
C PHE A 328 23.40 -26.05 -6.93
N ASP A 329 22.12 -26.15 -7.33
CA ASP A 329 21.71 -26.01 -8.74
C ASP A 329 22.00 -24.60 -9.30
N PHE A 330 21.80 -23.54 -8.51
CA PHE A 330 22.11 -22.17 -8.96
C PHE A 330 23.61 -21.93 -9.07
N ARG A 331 24.42 -22.51 -8.16
CA ARG A 331 25.90 -22.45 -8.26
C ARG A 331 26.40 -23.09 -9.55
N LYS A 332 25.87 -24.27 -9.87
CA LYS A 332 26.20 -25.03 -11.08
C LYS A 332 25.90 -24.24 -12.35
N VAL A 333 24.70 -23.65 -12.42
CA VAL A 333 24.29 -22.81 -13.56
C VAL A 333 25.19 -21.56 -13.67
N LEU A 334 25.49 -20.88 -12.56
CA LEU A 334 26.34 -19.69 -12.56
C LEU A 334 27.76 -19.99 -13.03
N ILE A 335 28.39 -21.06 -12.53
CA ILE A 335 29.74 -21.47 -12.93
C ILE A 335 29.76 -21.82 -14.43
N THR A 336 28.75 -22.55 -14.90
CA THR A 336 28.60 -22.89 -16.32
C THR A 336 28.54 -21.63 -17.20
N TYR A 337 27.72 -20.64 -16.84
CA TYR A 337 27.64 -19.39 -17.59
C TYR A 337 28.93 -18.58 -17.51
N TYR A 338 29.62 -18.59 -16.37
CA TYR A 338 30.88 -17.89 -16.18
C TYR A 338 31.99 -18.49 -17.06
N VAL A 339 32.13 -19.82 -17.07
CA VAL A 339 33.07 -20.54 -17.93
C VAL A 339 32.76 -20.30 -19.41
N LYS A 340 31.49 -20.40 -19.83
CA LYS A 340 31.06 -20.09 -21.20
C LYS A 340 31.39 -18.65 -21.59
N SER A 341 31.22 -17.70 -20.67
CA SER A 341 31.56 -16.30 -20.90
C SER A 341 33.06 -16.11 -21.07
N ILE A 342 33.89 -16.73 -20.22
CA ILE A 342 35.36 -16.71 -20.36
C ILE A 342 35.78 -17.27 -21.72
N ILE A 343 35.25 -18.43 -22.10
CA ILE A 343 35.56 -19.06 -23.39
C ILE A 343 35.15 -18.13 -24.55
N PHE A 344 33.95 -17.56 -24.50
CA PHE A 344 33.45 -16.64 -25.52
C PHE A 344 34.35 -15.41 -25.68
N TYR A 345 34.73 -14.77 -24.57
CA TYR A 345 35.62 -13.60 -24.61
C TYR A 345 37.06 -13.96 -24.98
N ALA A 346 37.55 -15.14 -24.58
CA ALA A 346 38.86 -15.64 -24.97
C ALA A 346 38.95 -15.88 -26.49
N ILE A 347 37.93 -16.51 -27.09
CA ILE A 347 37.87 -16.77 -28.53
C ILE A 347 37.76 -15.46 -29.33
N ARG A 348 37.00 -14.48 -28.81
CA ARG A 348 36.79 -13.19 -29.50
C ARG A 348 37.93 -12.19 -29.28
N SER A 349 38.92 -12.51 -28.44
CA SER A 349 40.05 -11.64 -28.16
C SER A 349 40.97 -11.53 -29.38
N PRO A 350 41.37 -10.31 -29.79
CA PRO A 350 42.33 -10.13 -30.88
C PRO A 350 43.73 -10.67 -30.56
N LYS A 351 44.02 -10.95 -29.27
CA LYS A 351 45.30 -11.51 -28.81
C LYS A 351 45.35 -13.05 -28.84
N LEU A 352 44.29 -13.70 -29.32
CA LEU A 352 44.22 -15.17 -29.32
C LEU A 352 45.35 -15.80 -30.15
N GLU A 353 45.66 -15.25 -31.32
CA GLU A 353 46.75 -15.73 -32.19
C GLU A 353 48.12 -15.59 -31.49
N ASP A 354 48.34 -14.48 -30.78
CA ASP A 354 49.56 -14.27 -29.98
C ASP A 354 49.67 -15.30 -28.84
N TRP A 355 48.57 -15.66 -28.19
CA TRP A 355 48.56 -16.65 -27.12
C TRP A 355 48.81 -18.06 -27.64
N LEU A 356 48.23 -18.43 -28.79
CA LEU A 356 48.40 -19.75 -29.40
C LEU A 356 49.81 -19.96 -29.96
N THR A 357 50.51 -18.90 -30.38
CA THR A 357 51.89 -18.96 -30.86
C THR A 357 52.94 -18.90 -29.75
N SER A 358 52.54 -18.50 -28.54
CA SER A 358 53.45 -18.38 -27.41
C SER A 358 53.99 -19.73 -26.93
N GLN A 359 55.32 -19.89 -27.00
CA GLN A 359 55.98 -21.12 -26.57
C GLN A 359 55.81 -21.41 -25.06
N THR A 360 55.58 -20.39 -24.23
CA THR A 360 55.37 -20.60 -22.78
C THR A 360 54.04 -21.27 -22.51
N ILE A 361 52.98 -20.85 -23.21
CA ILE A 361 51.63 -21.42 -23.10
C ILE A 361 51.62 -22.84 -23.67
N LEU A 362 52.23 -23.04 -24.85
CA LEU A 362 52.33 -24.38 -25.45
C LEU A 362 53.05 -25.37 -24.53
N LYS A 363 54.15 -24.97 -23.87
CA LYS A 363 54.84 -25.81 -22.89
C LYS A 363 53.97 -26.11 -21.66
N ALA A 364 53.19 -25.14 -21.18
CA ALA A 364 52.28 -25.36 -20.07
C ALA A 364 51.12 -26.31 -20.41
N LEU A 365 50.67 -26.34 -21.67
CA LEU A 365 49.59 -27.22 -22.14
C LEU A 365 50.06 -28.62 -22.56
N GLN A 366 51.36 -28.87 -22.68
CA GLN A 366 51.92 -30.19 -23.06
C GLN A 366 51.40 -31.35 -22.20
N PRO A 367 51.30 -31.26 -20.86
CA PRO A 367 50.80 -32.34 -20.03
C PRO A 367 49.34 -32.73 -20.34
N ILE A 368 48.51 -31.76 -20.74
CA ILE A 368 47.08 -31.95 -21.06
C ILE A 368 46.90 -32.74 -22.36
N GLN A 369 47.94 -32.82 -23.20
CA GLN A 369 47.89 -33.60 -24.44
C GLN A 369 47.95 -35.12 -24.20
N ASP A 370 48.42 -35.56 -23.03
CA ASP A 370 48.44 -36.98 -22.68
C ASP A 370 47.00 -37.51 -22.50
N ARG A 371 46.72 -38.69 -23.02
CA ARG A 371 45.40 -39.34 -22.95
C ARG A 371 45.04 -39.73 -21.51
N ASN A 372 46.05 -39.93 -20.67
CA ASN A 372 45.89 -40.28 -19.27
C ASN A 372 45.99 -39.06 -18.33
N PHE A 373 45.95 -37.84 -18.87
CA PHE A 373 45.96 -36.64 -18.04
C PHE A 373 44.68 -36.55 -17.19
N VAL A 374 44.87 -36.28 -15.90
CA VAL A 374 43.81 -36.05 -14.93
C VAL A 374 44.14 -34.76 -14.20
N ASP A 375 43.21 -33.82 -14.21
CA ASP A 375 43.33 -32.60 -13.42
C ASP A 375 42.81 -32.86 -12.01
N LEU A 376 43.70 -32.70 -11.01
CA LEU A 376 43.45 -32.98 -9.60
C LEU A 376 43.40 -31.69 -8.77
N ASP A 377 43.10 -30.55 -9.38
CA ASP A 377 42.94 -29.29 -8.66
C ASP A 377 41.86 -29.43 -7.56
N PRO A 378 42.17 -29.08 -6.29
CA PRO A 378 41.22 -29.15 -5.18
C PRO A 378 39.98 -28.27 -5.34
N VAL A 379 39.93 -27.38 -6.34
CA VAL A 379 38.76 -26.55 -6.67
C VAL A 379 37.61 -27.39 -7.26
N PHE A 380 37.90 -28.51 -7.93
CA PHE A 380 36.88 -29.33 -8.57
C PHE A 380 36.03 -30.11 -7.56
N ASN A 381 34.71 -30.18 -7.80
CA ASN A 381 33.76 -30.79 -6.90
C ASN A 381 32.63 -31.51 -7.65
N PHE A 382 32.40 -32.78 -7.30
CA PHE A 382 31.32 -33.59 -7.90
C PHE A 382 29.92 -32.97 -7.78
N ASN A 383 29.66 -32.15 -6.76
CA ASN A 383 28.36 -31.52 -6.55
C ASN A 383 28.11 -30.35 -7.51
N ILE A 384 29.17 -29.83 -8.14
CA ILE A 384 29.15 -28.58 -8.90
C ILE A 384 29.51 -28.84 -10.37
N ASP A 385 30.55 -29.62 -10.62
CA ASP A 385 31.09 -29.88 -11.95
C ASP A 385 30.44 -31.13 -12.58
N GLU A 386 29.80 -30.97 -13.75
CA GLU A 386 29.08 -32.07 -14.43
C GLU A 386 30.00 -33.15 -15.01
N ASP A 387 31.20 -32.74 -15.42
CA ASP A 387 32.22 -33.56 -16.05
C ASP A 387 33.27 -34.09 -15.07
N PHE A 388 32.98 -34.04 -13.77
CA PHE A 388 33.82 -34.62 -12.73
C PHE A 388 33.82 -36.16 -12.80
N ASP A 389 35.01 -36.75 -12.89
CA ASP A 389 35.18 -38.20 -12.92
C ASP A 389 35.32 -38.76 -11.49
N LEU A 390 34.27 -39.42 -11.00
CA LEU A 390 34.26 -40.03 -9.67
C LEU A 390 35.26 -41.18 -9.52
N CYS A 391 35.64 -41.87 -10.61
CA CYS A 391 36.54 -43.02 -10.53
C CYS A 391 37.99 -42.58 -10.28
N VAL A 392 38.36 -41.40 -10.79
CA VAL A 392 39.73 -40.87 -10.72
C VAL A 392 39.83 -39.63 -9.81
N CYS A 393 38.70 -39.20 -9.22
CA CYS A 393 38.57 -38.05 -8.34
C CYS A 393 39.15 -36.76 -8.96
N GLY A 394 38.85 -36.51 -10.23
CA GLY A 394 39.37 -35.35 -10.96
C GLY A 394 38.69 -35.15 -12.31
N MET A 395 39.20 -34.20 -13.09
CA MET A 395 38.68 -33.91 -14.42
C MET A 395 39.43 -34.72 -15.47
N THR A 396 38.70 -35.46 -16.31
CA THR A 396 39.28 -36.23 -17.40
C THR A 396 38.77 -35.75 -18.74
N ARG A 397 39.63 -35.82 -19.76
CA ARG A 397 39.27 -35.45 -21.13
C ARG A 397 38.07 -36.27 -21.63
N ASN A 398 37.98 -37.55 -21.27
CA ASN A 398 36.89 -38.42 -21.70
C ASN A 398 35.54 -37.96 -21.14
N MET A 399 35.47 -37.61 -19.86
CA MET A 399 34.24 -37.10 -19.24
C MET A 399 33.84 -35.74 -19.82
N PHE A 400 34.80 -34.86 -20.10
CA PHE A 400 34.53 -33.59 -20.78
C PHE A 400 33.85 -33.79 -22.15
N PHE A 401 34.38 -34.68 -22.99
CA PHE A 401 33.76 -34.99 -24.29
C PHE A 401 32.43 -35.72 -24.17
N GLN A 402 32.21 -36.49 -23.10
CA GLN A 402 30.92 -37.16 -22.89
C GLN A 402 29.81 -36.15 -22.53
N VAL A 403 30.15 -35.10 -21.78
CA VAL A 403 29.17 -34.09 -21.32
C VAL A 403 28.97 -32.98 -22.36
N TYR A 404 30.05 -32.51 -23.02
CA TYR A 404 30.03 -31.32 -23.88
C TYR A 404 30.42 -31.57 -25.35
N GLY A 405 30.81 -32.80 -25.72
CA GLY A 405 31.37 -33.15 -27.02
C GLY A 405 30.37 -33.50 -28.11
#